data_AF-A0A6J8BIG6-F1
#
_entry.id   AF-A0A6J8BIG6-F1
#
_cell.length_a   1.000
_cell.length_b   1.000
_cell.length_c   1.000
_cell.angle_alpha   90.00
_cell.angle_beta   90.00
_cell.angle_gamma   90.00
#
_symmetry.space_group_name_H-M   'P 1'
#
loop_
_entity.id
_entity.type
_entity.pdbx_description
1 polymer ?
#
loop_
_entity_poly.entity_id
_entity_poly.type
_entity_poly.pdbx_seq_one_letter_code
_entity_poly.pdbx_strand_id
1 'polypeptide(L)'
;MSNKYSRIYSSAKFMYVQTFISLWFSWSSKFKIDFRKQCYICESNPKFLACNGTKIGISFRQSNVKPFETPEPTAELIDPCHRRNDRAFLRFRADLPNENDNIRKCRDHLAYLARKRLGLTRANDILNFQTETDRTENLINTVDEKCKDIIRRFYCNEYPDVLMKKLSIIFKGLSSNHSLSAFIPFRYIELFMSILNEIKNGDCSRLNLVSEFSPEIRDVLNAAQSNRNNLTDVIAYKPAAPANPQHGSYNPTKNGVAYYFTPFGEKQRDLPKYTMNDKAHSKNYDDLPARANEQCNKIHPDVSRKGTTYLFLWFDPKHYGHCYGFHIIPGSEGRKDPFSSAYCYLEEAPEEVFYDFSCQFEEYCLHREPGFWENTRFWHDLFHGYSHKCPYCYKSQRLAPYKGLILKYVNSSILLYRKLNILLDP
;
A
#
# COMPACT_ATOMS: atom_id res chain seq x y z
N MET A 1 33.81 13.83 21.28
CA MET A 1 33.12 13.05 22.34
C MET A 1 33.66 11.62 22.29
N SER A 2 34.42 11.25 23.31
CA SER A 2 35.08 9.95 23.43
C SER A 2 34.05 8.83 23.60
N ASN A 3 34.26 7.70 22.91
CA ASN A 3 33.55 6.45 23.14
C ASN A 3 33.85 5.96 24.57
N LYS A 4 33.07 6.45 25.54
CA LYS A 4 33.25 6.19 26.97
C LYS A 4 32.84 4.77 27.40
N TYR A 5 32.46 3.93 26.44
CA TYR A 5 32.10 2.53 26.67
C TYR A 5 32.92 1.66 25.72
N SER A 6 33.91 0.96 26.26
CA SER A 6 34.51 -0.18 25.58
C SER A 6 33.38 -1.19 25.30
N ARG A 7 33.32 -1.73 24.07
CA ARG A 7 32.39 -2.81 23.75
C ARG A 7 32.81 -4.05 24.55
N ILE A 8 32.25 -4.19 25.75
CA ILE A 8 32.40 -5.37 26.59
C ILE A 8 31.63 -6.50 25.88
N TYR A 9 32.39 -7.44 25.31
CA TYR A 9 31.99 -8.71 24.68
C TYR A 9 31.01 -8.65 23.48
N SER A 10 31.51 -8.99 22.28
CA SER A 10 30.76 -9.06 21.02
C SER A 10 29.91 -10.33 20.83
N SER A 11 29.98 -11.30 21.76
CA SER A 11 29.32 -12.61 21.64
C SER A 11 28.09 -12.79 22.55
N ALA A 12 27.92 -11.96 23.59
CA ALA A 12 26.77 -12.04 24.47
C ALA A 12 25.53 -11.45 23.78
N LYS A 13 24.52 -12.28 23.53
CA LYS A 13 23.22 -11.83 23.02
C LYS A 13 22.54 -11.01 24.11
N PHE A 14 22.34 -9.72 23.84
CA PHE A 14 22.00 -8.71 24.86
C PHE A 14 20.57 -8.83 25.41
N MET A 15 19.62 -9.39 24.65
CA MET A 15 18.25 -9.54 25.15
C MET A 15 17.50 -10.69 24.47
N TYR A 16 17.12 -11.70 25.25
CA TYR A 16 16.14 -12.68 24.83
C TYR A 16 14.75 -12.03 24.76
N VAL A 17 13.88 -12.54 23.88
CA VAL A 17 12.49 -12.06 23.71
C VAL A 17 11.77 -11.98 25.05
N GLN A 18 11.86 -13.05 25.84
CA GLN A 18 11.32 -13.13 27.20
C GLN A 18 11.76 -11.96 28.09
N THR A 19 13.05 -11.61 28.09
CA THR A 19 13.59 -10.52 28.90
C THR A 19 13.03 -9.18 28.46
N PHE A 20 12.99 -8.92 27.15
CA PHE A 20 12.41 -7.68 26.62
C PHE A 20 10.94 -7.55 27.00
N ILE A 21 10.16 -8.62 26.80
CA ILE A 21 8.72 -8.64 27.09
C ILE A 21 8.46 -8.39 28.57
N SER A 22 9.20 -9.04 29.47
CA SER A 22 9.08 -8.81 30.91
C SER A 22 9.43 -7.35 31.28
N LEU A 23 10.50 -6.79 30.69
CA LEU A 23 10.88 -5.39 30.91
C LEU A 23 9.83 -4.42 30.37
N TRP A 24 9.29 -4.68 29.18
CA TRP A 24 8.27 -3.84 28.56
C TRP A 24 6.95 -3.86 29.35
N PHE A 25 6.50 -5.03 29.81
CA PHE A 25 5.33 -5.13 30.68
C PHE A 25 5.56 -4.47 32.05
N SER A 26 6.76 -4.59 32.61
CA SER A 26 7.11 -3.90 33.87
C SER A 26 7.12 -2.38 33.70
N TRP A 27 7.71 -1.90 32.60
CA TRP A 27 7.73 -0.48 32.24
C TRP A 27 6.32 0.05 32.05
N SER A 28 5.52 -0.57 31.17
CA SER A 28 4.13 -0.15 30.89
C SER A 28 3.26 -0.17 32.14
N SER A 29 3.35 -1.22 32.97
CA SER A 29 2.66 -1.28 34.26
C SER A 29 3.04 -0.11 35.18
N LYS A 30 4.33 0.26 35.25
CA LYS A 30 4.79 1.42 36.03
C LYS A 30 4.21 2.73 35.53
N PHE A 31 3.96 2.84 34.22
CA PHE A 31 3.31 3.99 33.59
C PHE A 31 1.77 3.88 33.56
N LYS A 32 1.18 2.87 34.23
CA LYS A 32 -0.27 2.60 34.22
C LYS A 32 -0.84 2.40 32.81
N ILE A 33 -0.02 1.88 31.90
CA ILE A 33 -0.41 1.50 30.55
C ILE A 33 -0.77 0.02 30.61
N ASP A 34 -2.07 -0.28 30.64
CA ASP A 34 -2.53 -1.67 30.58
C ASP A 34 -3.10 -2.00 29.20
N PHE A 35 -2.26 -2.62 28.36
CA PHE A 35 -2.63 -3.08 27.03
C PHE A 35 -3.69 -4.18 27.04
N ARG A 36 -3.87 -4.88 28.17
CA ARG A 36 -4.84 -5.98 28.31
C ARG A 36 -6.25 -5.48 28.54
N LYS A 37 -6.38 -4.25 29.08
CA LYS A 37 -7.67 -3.63 29.30
C LYS A 37 -8.26 -3.27 27.95
N GLN A 38 -9.45 -3.75 27.65
CA GLN A 38 -10.15 -3.39 26.42
C GLN A 38 -10.50 -1.90 26.42
N CYS A 39 -10.55 -1.30 25.23
CA CYS A 39 -11.07 0.06 25.09
C CYS A 39 -12.54 0.06 25.53
N TYR A 40 -12.95 1.01 26.36
CA TYR A 40 -14.35 1.08 26.84
C TYR A 40 -15.33 1.55 25.75
N ILE A 41 -14.83 2.02 24.60
CA ILE A 41 -15.65 2.46 23.46
C ILE A 41 -15.55 1.47 22.31
N CYS A 42 -14.33 1.09 21.93
CA CYS A 42 -14.09 0.21 20.78
C CYS A 42 -14.03 -1.28 21.13
N GLU A 43 -13.93 -1.61 22.41
CA GLU A 43 -13.67 -2.97 22.88
C GLU A 43 -12.51 -3.60 22.10
N SER A 44 -12.76 -4.73 21.43
CA SER A 44 -11.81 -5.52 20.66
C SER A 44 -11.79 -5.19 19.15
N ASN A 45 -12.74 -4.40 18.65
CA ASN A 45 -12.88 -4.09 17.22
C ASN A 45 -12.70 -2.58 16.93
N PRO A 46 -11.47 -2.06 16.98
CA PRO A 46 -11.21 -0.66 16.67
C PRO A 46 -11.45 -0.34 15.20
N LYS A 47 -12.37 0.61 14.95
CA LYS A 47 -12.60 1.15 13.61
C LYS A 47 -11.52 2.13 13.16
N PHE A 48 -10.78 2.73 14.09
CA PHE A 48 -9.70 3.67 13.83
C PHE A 48 -8.40 3.15 14.43
N LEU A 49 -7.40 2.93 13.60
CA LEU A 49 -6.10 2.46 14.04
C LEU A 49 -4.96 3.31 13.50
N ALA A 50 -4.00 3.59 14.37
CA ALA A 50 -2.74 4.21 14.01
C ALA A 50 -1.59 3.28 14.42
N CYS A 51 -0.51 3.28 13.64
CA CYS A 51 0.68 2.52 13.98
C CYS A 51 1.97 3.27 13.73
N ASN A 52 2.99 2.89 14.48
CA ASN A 52 4.34 3.45 14.37
C ASN A 52 5.39 2.49 14.96
N GLY A 53 6.57 2.46 14.35
CA GLY A 53 7.77 1.78 14.84
C GLY A 53 8.71 2.74 15.56
N THR A 54 8.97 2.49 16.85
CA THR A 54 9.97 3.23 17.62
C THR A 54 11.28 2.44 17.72
N LYS A 55 12.39 3.05 17.32
CA LYS A 55 13.73 2.46 17.44
C LYS A 55 14.08 2.25 18.92
N ILE A 56 14.38 1.00 19.31
CA ILE A 56 14.74 0.66 20.71
C ILE A 56 16.24 0.49 20.95
N GLY A 57 17.07 0.80 19.95
CA GLY A 57 18.54 0.88 20.09
C GLY A 57 19.29 -0.45 20.21
N ILE A 58 18.58 -1.58 20.22
CA ILE A 58 19.19 -2.92 20.28
C ILE A 58 19.51 -3.41 18.87
N SER A 59 20.71 -3.96 18.66
CA SER A 59 21.04 -4.53 17.36
C SER A 59 20.24 -5.81 17.09
N PHE A 60 19.65 -5.92 15.90
CA PHE A 60 18.94 -7.12 15.43
C PHE A 60 19.83 -8.38 15.52
N ARG A 61 21.13 -8.27 15.23
CA ARG A 61 22.09 -9.40 15.35
C ARG A 61 22.21 -9.93 16.78
N GLN A 62 21.84 -9.11 17.76
CA GLN A 62 21.87 -9.44 19.18
C GLN A 62 20.48 -9.78 19.73
N SER A 63 19.42 -9.70 18.91
CA SER A 63 18.06 -10.08 19.25
C SER A 63 17.77 -11.50 18.76
N ASN A 64 17.21 -12.37 19.62
CA ASN A 64 16.69 -13.69 19.22
C ASN A 64 15.22 -13.62 18.77
N VAL A 65 14.81 -12.51 18.15
CA VAL A 65 13.43 -12.27 17.73
C VAL A 65 13.30 -12.76 16.29
N LYS A 66 12.37 -13.68 16.04
CA LYS A 66 12.01 -14.06 14.67
C LYS A 66 11.15 -12.94 14.04
N PRO A 67 11.35 -12.61 12.75
CA PRO A 67 10.48 -11.68 12.06
C PRO A 67 9.05 -12.20 12.08
N PHE A 68 8.14 -11.39 12.62
CA PHE A 68 6.75 -11.75 12.81
C PHE A 68 6.01 -11.89 11.45
N GLU A 69 6.48 -11.20 10.43
CA GLU A 69 6.00 -11.25 9.05
C GLU A 69 6.44 -12.51 8.28
N THR A 70 7.03 -13.50 8.96
CA THR A 70 7.43 -14.78 8.35
C THR A 70 6.25 -15.75 8.40
N PRO A 71 5.72 -16.21 7.25
CA PRO A 71 4.71 -17.26 7.22
C PRO A 71 5.20 -18.55 7.88
N GLU A 72 4.28 -19.29 8.50
CA GLU A 72 4.59 -20.63 9.01
C GLU A 72 4.98 -21.58 7.86
N PRO A 73 5.81 -22.61 8.11
CA PRO A 73 6.22 -23.56 7.06
C PRO A 73 5.04 -24.25 6.37
N THR A 74 3.93 -24.42 7.08
CA THR A 74 2.69 -25.05 6.61
C THR A 74 1.69 -24.06 6.00
N ALA A 75 2.05 -22.77 5.90
CA ALA A 75 1.17 -21.75 5.36
C ALA A 75 0.79 -22.05 3.90
N GLU A 76 -0.47 -21.80 3.56
CA GLU A 76 -0.98 -21.91 2.20
C GLU A 76 -0.17 -21.04 1.24
N LEU A 77 0.19 -21.60 0.08
CA LEU A 77 0.85 -20.87 -0.99
C LEU A 77 -0.20 -20.18 -1.86
N ILE A 78 -0.29 -18.86 -1.75
CA ILE A 78 -1.19 -18.02 -2.55
C ILE A 78 -0.39 -17.42 -3.71
N ASP A 79 -0.86 -17.65 -4.93
CA ASP A 79 -0.40 -16.91 -6.10
C ASP A 79 -1.16 -15.57 -6.13
N PRO A 80 -0.49 -14.42 -5.90
CA PRO A 80 -1.19 -13.16 -5.94
C PRO A 80 -1.73 -12.93 -7.36
N CYS A 81 -2.86 -12.25 -7.45
CA CYS A 81 -3.51 -11.95 -8.73
C CYS A 81 -2.62 -11.17 -9.72
N HIS A 82 -1.47 -10.61 -9.28
CA HIS A 82 -0.61 -9.76 -10.09
C HIS A 82 0.89 -10.06 -9.96
N ARG A 83 1.58 -10.04 -11.12
CA ARG A 83 3.03 -10.26 -11.27
C ARG A 83 3.94 -9.23 -10.60
N ARG A 84 3.43 -8.04 -10.24
CA ARG A 84 4.21 -6.94 -9.64
C ARG A 84 3.68 -6.66 -8.24
N ASN A 85 4.45 -7.05 -7.23
CA ASN A 85 4.12 -7.15 -5.78
C ASN A 85 3.85 -5.81 -5.05
N ASP A 86 3.46 -4.74 -5.76
CA ASP A 86 3.32 -3.37 -5.25
C ASP A 86 2.24 -2.48 -5.93
N ARG A 87 1.37 -2.97 -6.82
CA ARG A 87 0.19 -2.28 -7.35
C ARG A 87 -1.19 -2.93 -7.09
N ALA A 88 -2.10 -2.24 -6.39
CA ALA A 88 -3.50 -2.64 -6.29
C ALA A 88 -4.23 -2.29 -7.59
N PHE A 89 -5.02 -3.22 -8.13
CA PHE A 89 -5.73 -3.04 -9.40
C PHE A 89 -7.25 -3.23 -9.22
N LEU A 90 -8.06 -2.47 -9.97
CA LEU A 90 -9.52 -2.37 -9.78
C LEU A 90 -10.38 -3.60 -10.08
N ARG A 91 -9.89 -4.65 -10.76
CA ARG A 91 -10.70 -5.86 -11.00
C ARG A 91 -9.87 -7.00 -11.58
N PHE A 92 -9.96 -8.19 -11.00
CA PHE A 92 -9.49 -9.42 -11.65
C PHE A 92 -10.63 -9.99 -12.52
N ARG A 93 -10.39 -10.16 -13.82
CA ARG A 93 -11.36 -10.76 -14.77
C ARG A 93 -10.85 -12.12 -15.21
N ALA A 94 -11.35 -13.18 -14.57
CA ALA A 94 -11.06 -14.58 -14.94
C ALA A 94 -11.74 -14.99 -16.26
N ASP A 95 -12.78 -14.24 -16.66
CA ASP A 95 -13.57 -14.40 -17.89
C ASP A 95 -12.87 -13.83 -19.13
N LEU A 96 -11.85 -13.00 -18.95
CA LEU A 96 -11.04 -12.56 -20.08
C LEU A 96 -10.08 -13.70 -20.45
N PRO A 97 -10.11 -14.19 -21.71
CA PRO A 97 -9.21 -15.25 -22.13
C PRO A 97 -7.76 -14.86 -21.87
N ASN A 98 -6.91 -15.85 -21.57
CA ASN A 98 -5.46 -15.68 -21.51
C ASN A 98 -4.98 -15.05 -22.83
N GLU A 99 -4.84 -13.73 -22.81
CA GLU A 99 -4.26 -12.82 -23.79
C GLU A 99 -4.62 -13.03 -25.27
N ASN A 100 -5.37 -12.07 -25.84
CA ASN A 100 -5.12 -11.70 -27.23
C ASN A 100 -3.80 -10.91 -27.26
N ASP A 101 -2.71 -11.59 -27.61
CA ASP A 101 -1.34 -11.05 -27.73
C ASP A 101 -1.28 -9.69 -28.43
N ASN A 102 -2.22 -9.43 -29.35
CA ASN A 102 -2.33 -8.18 -30.09
C ASN A 102 -2.75 -7.00 -29.22
N ILE A 103 -3.72 -7.16 -28.30
CA ILE A 103 -4.15 -6.07 -27.40
C ILE A 103 -3.01 -5.68 -26.46
N ARG A 104 -2.24 -6.65 -25.96
CA ARG A 104 -1.05 -6.38 -25.16
C ARG A 104 -0.07 -5.52 -25.96
N LYS A 105 0.34 -5.98 -27.14
CA LYS A 105 1.23 -5.24 -28.06
C LYS A 105 0.72 -3.81 -28.36
N CYS A 106 -0.59 -3.62 -28.52
CA CYS A 106 -1.20 -2.28 -28.65
C CYS A 106 -0.93 -1.40 -27.43
N ARG A 107 -1.16 -1.94 -26.22
CA ARG A 107 -0.94 -1.20 -24.96
C ARG A 107 0.54 -0.89 -24.74
N ASP A 108 1.45 -1.81 -25.03
CA ASP A 108 2.90 -1.56 -25.01
C ASP A 108 3.24 -0.33 -25.86
N HIS A 109 2.72 -0.31 -27.08
CA HIS A 109 3.04 0.71 -28.07
C HIS A 109 2.40 2.06 -27.72
N LEU A 110 1.13 2.08 -27.35
CA LEU A 110 0.48 3.31 -26.87
C LEU A 110 1.14 3.85 -25.61
N ALA A 111 1.56 2.99 -24.68
CA ALA A 111 2.30 3.42 -23.50
C ALA A 111 3.67 4.02 -23.89
N TYR A 112 4.35 3.46 -24.89
CA TYR A 112 5.56 4.04 -25.46
C TYR A 112 5.31 5.43 -26.04
N LEU A 113 4.34 5.57 -26.95
CA LEU A 113 3.98 6.85 -27.58
C LEU A 113 3.57 7.88 -26.52
N ALA A 114 2.80 7.47 -25.52
CA ALA A 114 2.41 8.29 -24.38
C ALA A 114 3.60 8.76 -23.55
N ARG A 115 4.55 7.87 -23.22
CA ARG A 115 5.78 8.24 -22.50
C ARG A 115 6.62 9.24 -23.29
N LYS A 116 6.77 9.04 -24.61
CA LYS A 116 7.47 9.97 -25.50
C LYS A 116 6.82 11.35 -25.46
N ARG A 117 5.50 11.42 -25.62
CA ARG A 117 4.76 12.69 -25.58
C ARG A 117 4.86 13.41 -24.23
N LEU A 118 4.88 12.66 -23.14
CA LEU A 118 5.04 13.20 -21.79
C LEU A 118 6.49 13.59 -21.47
N GLY A 119 7.45 13.35 -22.37
CA GLY A 119 8.87 13.64 -22.13
C GLY A 119 9.52 12.68 -21.12
N LEU A 120 9.00 11.47 -20.98
CA LEU A 120 9.40 10.49 -19.96
C LEU A 120 10.20 9.31 -20.53
N THR A 121 10.45 9.30 -21.82
CA THR A 121 11.26 8.28 -22.48
C THR A 121 12.73 8.63 -22.29
N ARG A 122 13.55 7.67 -21.86
CA ARG A 122 15.00 7.89 -21.75
C ARG A 122 15.58 8.09 -23.15
N ALA A 123 16.64 8.88 -23.27
CA ALA A 123 17.27 9.17 -24.57
C ALA A 123 17.59 7.89 -25.37
N ASN A 124 18.02 6.82 -24.69
CA ASN A 124 18.38 5.53 -25.30
C ASN A 124 17.17 4.68 -25.72
N ASP A 125 15.97 5.01 -25.24
CA ASP A 125 14.73 4.28 -25.56
C ASP A 125 13.93 5.00 -26.67
N ILE A 126 14.40 6.15 -27.14
CA ILE A 126 13.77 6.89 -28.24
C ILE A 126 14.17 6.23 -29.56
N LEU A 127 13.20 5.54 -30.18
CA LEU A 127 13.33 5.06 -31.55
C LEU A 127 13.53 6.24 -32.49
N ASN A 128 14.34 6.05 -33.52
CA ASN A 128 14.38 6.99 -34.63
C ASN A 128 13.00 7.03 -35.33
N PHE A 129 12.72 8.11 -36.07
CA PHE A 129 11.42 8.34 -36.68
C PHE A 129 10.97 7.19 -37.58
N GLN A 130 11.85 6.71 -38.47
CA GLN A 130 11.52 5.62 -39.40
C GLN A 130 11.15 4.33 -38.66
N THR A 131 11.95 3.92 -37.67
CA THR A 131 11.70 2.72 -36.87
C THR A 131 10.42 2.82 -36.05
N GLU A 132 10.05 4.02 -35.58
CA GLU A 132 8.77 4.24 -34.91
C GLU A 132 7.59 4.14 -35.88
N THR A 133 7.70 4.73 -37.07
CA THR A 133 6.69 4.63 -38.14
C THR A 133 6.48 3.17 -38.52
N ASP A 134 7.56 2.45 -38.85
CA ASP A 134 7.52 1.05 -39.25
C ASP A 134 6.89 0.19 -38.14
N ARG A 135 7.25 0.42 -36.88
CA ARG A 135 6.66 -0.29 -35.73
C ARG A 135 5.17 0.00 -35.59
N THR A 136 4.76 1.25 -35.79
CA THR A 136 3.35 1.67 -35.69
C THR A 136 2.53 1.07 -36.82
N GLU A 137 3.01 1.11 -38.05
CA GLU A 137 2.35 0.54 -39.23
C GLU A 137 2.23 -0.98 -39.13
N ASN A 138 3.32 -1.67 -38.74
CA ASN A 138 3.30 -3.12 -38.52
C ASN A 138 2.29 -3.52 -37.44
N LEU A 139 2.18 -2.73 -36.37
CA LEU A 139 1.21 -2.97 -35.33
C LEU A 139 -0.22 -2.73 -35.82
N ILE A 140 -0.47 -1.62 -36.51
CA ILE A 140 -1.77 -1.32 -37.13
C ILE A 140 -2.22 -2.45 -38.06
N ASN A 141 -1.29 -3.08 -38.80
CA ASN A 141 -1.64 -4.16 -39.73
C ASN A 141 -1.96 -5.49 -39.04
N THR A 142 -1.58 -5.67 -37.77
CA THR A 142 -1.69 -6.96 -37.05
C THR A 142 -2.78 -7.00 -35.99
N VAL A 143 -3.41 -5.87 -35.69
CA VAL A 143 -4.37 -5.72 -34.58
C VAL A 143 -5.80 -5.55 -35.10
N ASP A 144 -6.80 -5.76 -34.25
CA ASP A 144 -8.22 -5.61 -34.61
C ASP A 144 -8.56 -4.16 -35.01
N GLU A 145 -9.56 -3.96 -35.89
CA GLU A 145 -9.94 -2.64 -36.42
C GLU A 145 -10.19 -1.57 -35.33
N LYS A 146 -10.78 -1.98 -34.20
CA LYS A 146 -11.00 -1.08 -33.05
C LYS A 146 -9.69 -0.56 -32.44
N CYS A 147 -8.64 -1.38 -32.42
CA CYS A 147 -7.31 -0.99 -31.96
C CYS A 147 -6.58 -0.14 -33.01
N LYS A 148 -6.84 -0.36 -34.31
CA LYS A 148 -6.22 0.42 -35.39
C LYS A 148 -6.60 1.89 -35.31
N ASP A 149 -7.89 2.18 -35.13
CA ASP A 149 -8.41 3.55 -35.12
C ASP A 149 -7.78 4.38 -33.99
N ILE A 150 -7.71 3.83 -32.77
CA ILE A 150 -7.11 4.55 -31.64
C ILE A 150 -5.61 4.78 -31.80
N ILE A 151 -4.87 3.79 -32.33
CA ILE A 151 -3.43 3.92 -32.57
C ILE A 151 -3.18 4.96 -33.66
N ARG A 152 -3.92 4.92 -34.76
CA ARG A 152 -3.81 5.89 -35.87
C ARG A 152 -4.06 7.30 -35.38
N ARG A 153 -5.22 7.56 -34.75
CA ARG A 153 -5.57 8.90 -34.27
C ARG A 153 -4.59 9.43 -33.25
N PHE A 154 -4.09 8.57 -32.35
CA PHE A 154 -3.11 8.96 -31.35
C PHE A 154 -1.74 9.27 -31.97
N TYR A 155 -1.28 8.44 -32.91
CA TYR A 155 -0.01 8.61 -33.60
C TYR A 155 -0.01 9.83 -34.55
N CYS A 156 -1.09 10.01 -35.31
CA CYS A 156 -1.28 11.10 -36.26
C CYS A 156 -1.62 12.46 -35.62
N ASN A 157 -1.68 12.54 -34.29
CA ASN A 157 -2.01 13.77 -33.55
C ASN A 157 -3.38 14.38 -33.92
N GLU A 158 -4.38 13.54 -34.20
CA GLU A 158 -5.71 14.01 -34.62
C GLU A 158 -6.54 14.65 -33.50
N TYR A 159 -6.08 14.54 -32.25
CA TYR A 159 -6.74 15.15 -31.09
C TYR A 159 -6.08 16.46 -30.68
N PRO A 160 -6.85 17.40 -30.09
CA PRO A 160 -6.28 18.60 -29.47
C PRO A 160 -5.19 18.26 -28.46
N ASP A 161 -4.15 19.07 -28.41
CA ASP A 161 -2.92 18.74 -27.67
C ASP A 161 -3.15 18.55 -26.15
N VAL A 162 -4.12 19.29 -25.59
CA VAL A 162 -4.60 19.12 -24.20
C VAL A 162 -5.21 17.74 -23.97
N LEU A 163 -6.02 17.26 -24.91
CA LEU A 163 -6.63 15.93 -24.84
C LEU A 163 -5.57 14.85 -25.04
N MET A 164 -4.61 15.05 -25.95
CA MET A 164 -3.52 14.10 -26.14
C MET A 164 -2.70 13.91 -24.86
N LYS A 165 -2.39 14.98 -24.14
CA LYS A 165 -1.68 14.89 -22.85
C LYS A 165 -2.48 14.07 -21.82
N LYS A 166 -3.79 14.28 -21.74
CA LYS A 166 -4.71 13.53 -20.86
C LYS A 166 -4.78 12.04 -21.22
N LEU A 167 -4.96 11.73 -22.50
CA LEU A 167 -4.95 10.34 -23.01
C LEU A 167 -3.59 9.68 -22.79
N SER A 168 -2.50 10.43 -22.90
CA SER A 168 -1.15 9.93 -22.63
C SER A 168 -0.98 9.50 -21.17
N ILE A 169 -1.59 10.22 -20.22
CA ILE A 169 -1.60 9.83 -18.80
C ILE A 169 -2.34 8.50 -18.64
N ILE A 170 -3.52 8.37 -19.27
CA ILE A 170 -4.34 7.16 -19.23
C ILE A 170 -3.56 5.97 -19.83
N PHE A 171 -3.16 6.04 -21.10
CA PHE A 171 -2.52 4.91 -21.81
C PHE A 171 -1.21 4.48 -21.18
N LYS A 172 -0.46 5.42 -20.60
CA LYS A 172 0.73 5.07 -19.84
C LYS A 172 0.40 4.26 -18.58
N GLY A 173 -0.66 4.62 -17.86
CA GLY A 173 -1.10 3.81 -16.70
C GLY A 173 -1.69 2.46 -17.09
N LEU A 174 -2.15 2.30 -18.33
CA LEU A 174 -2.61 1.02 -18.90
C LEU A 174 -1.46 0.13 -19.45
N SER A 175 -0.19 0.49 -19.26
CA SER A 175 0.92 -0.18 -19.96
C SER A 175 1.03 -1.70 -19.67
N SER A 176 1.56 -2.41 -20.66
CA SER A 176 1.61 -3.86 -20.88
C SER A 176 2.34 -4.78 -19.92
N ASN A 177 2.88 -4.26 -18.82
CA ASN A 177 3.43 -5.14 -17.77
C ASN A 177 2.33 -5.70 -16.85
N HIS A 178 1.09 -5.57 -17.29
CA HIS A 178 -0.15 -5.86 -16.60
C HIS A 178 -0.95 -6.84 -17.46
N SER A 179 -1.41 -7.94 -16.87
CA SER A 179 -2.40 -8.77 -17.53
C SER A 179 -3.64 -7.91 -17.81
N LEU A 180 -4.45 -8.26 -18.81
CA LEU A 180 -5.77 -7.64 -19.03
C LEU A 180 -6.68 -7.73 -17.78
N SER A 181 -6.34 -8.62 -16.84
CA SER A 181 -6.95 -8.75 -15.52
C SER A 181 -6.41 -7.78 -14.46
N ALA A 182 -5.52 -6.84 -14.80
CA ALA A 182 -4.87 -5.91 -13.87
C ALA A 182 -5.19 -4.45 -14.24
N PHE A 183 -6.27 -3.95 -13.66
CA PHE A 183 -6.88 -2.64 -13.85
C PHE A 183 -6.18 -1.47 -13.13
N ILE A 184 -5.80 -0.39 -13.82
CA ILE A 184 -5.46 0.96 -13.30
C ILE A 184 -5.00 0.99 -11.82
N PRO A 185 -3.71 1.23 -11.53
CA PRO A 185 -3.23 1.28 -10.15
C PRO A 185 -4.11 2.20 -9.29
N PHE A 186 -4.59 1.70 -8.15
CA PHE A 186 -5.59 2.39 -7.32
C PHE A 186 -5.24 3.87 -7.03
N ARG A 187 -3.95 4.16 -6.78
CA ARG A 187 -3.42 5.52 -6.60
C ARG A 187 -3.72 6.51 -7.74
N TYR A 188 -4.00 6.03 -8.94
CA TYR A 188 -4.29 6.85 -10.12
C TYR A 188 -5.78 6.96 -10.43
N ILE A 189 -6.65 6.31 -9.65
CA ILE A 189 -8.07 6.23 -9.97
C ILE A 189 -8.73 7.60 -9.99
N GLU A 190 -8.48 8.43 -8.98
CA GLU A 190 -9.04 9.79 -8.90
C GLU A 190 -8.57 10.66 -10.07
N LEU A 191 -7.29 10.54 -10.44
CA LEU A 191 -6.73 11.23 -11.59
C LEU A 191 -7.40 10.76 -12.88
N PHE A 192 -7.59 9.45 -13.04
CA PHE A 192 -8.20 8.86 -14.22
C PHE A 192 -9.67 9.26 -14.30
N MET A 193 -10.39 9.20 -13.18
CA MET A 193 -11.78 9.62 -13.08
C MET A 193 -11.97 11.10 -13.41
N SER A 194 -11.10 11.97 -12.89
CA SER A 194 -11.12 13.39 -13.22
C SER A 194 -10.91 13.61 -14.73
N ILE A 195 -9.87 12.99 -15.30
CA ILE A 195 -9.58 13.07 -16.73
C ILE A 195 -10.76 12.53 -17.56
N LEU A 196 -11.30 11.38 -17.20
CA LEU A 196 -12.39 10.72 -17.91
C LEU A 196 -13.68 11.56 -17.86
N ASN A 197 -14.00 12.17 -16.72
CA ASN A 197 -15.13 13.08 -16.59
C ASN A 197 -14.94 14.34 -17.44
N GLU A 198 -13.73 14.91 -17.48
CA GLU A 198 -13.43 16.05 -18.34
C GLU A 198 -13.54 15.70 -19.83
N ILE A 199 -13.11 14.49 -20.24
CA ILE A 199 -13.28 14.02 -21.62
C ILE A 199 -14.77 13.85 -21.94
N LYS A 200 -15.53 13.26 -21.01
CA LYS A 200 -16.97 13.01 -21.16
C LYS A 200 -17.74 14.31 -21.38
N ASN A 201 -17.43 15.35 -20.60
CA ASN A 201 -18.09 16.65 -20.69
C ASN A 201 -17.67 17.44 -21.94
N GLY A 202 -16.52 17.12 -22.53
CA GLY A 202 -16.01 17.80 -23.73
C GLY A 202 -16.50 17.21 -25.05
N ASP A 203 -16.59 15.87 -25.16
CA ASP A 203 -17.05 15.14 -26.37
C ASP A 203 -17.23 13.63 -26.07
N CYS A 204 -18.48 13.18 -25.91
CA CYS A 204 -18.80 11.77 -25.61
C CYS A 204 -18.29 10.77 -26.66
N SER A 205 -18.16 11.17 -27.94
CA SER A 205 -17.71 10.27 -29.01
C SER A 205 -16.28 9.76 -28.77
N ARG A 206 -15.45 10.57 -28.10
CA ARG A 206 -14.05 10.26 -27.78
C ARG A 206 -13.91 9.31 -26.59
N LEU A 207 -14.87 9.34 -25.67
CA LEU A 207 -14.91 8.44 -24.52
C LEU A 207 -15.22 7.01 -24.94
N ASN A 208 -16.09 6.85 -25.95
CA ASN A 208 -16.44 5.55 -26.51
C ASN A 208 -15.20 4.82 -27.04
N LEU A 209 -14.34 5.49 -27.78
CA LEU A 209 -13.11 4.89 -28.33
C LEU A 209 -12.17 4.36 -27.24
N VAL A 210 -11.96 5.12 -26.17
CA VAL A 210 -11.11 4.70 -25.05
C VAL A 210 -11.73 3.52 -24.30
N SER A 211 -13.06 3.54 -24.11
CA SER A 211 -13.80 2.47 -23.44
C SER A 211 -13.91 1.18 -24.28
N GLU A 212 -13.86 1.31 -25.60
CA GLU A 212 -13.83 0.19 -26.54
C GLU A 212 -12.46 -0.48 -26.57
N PHE A 213 -11.39 0.33 -26.56
CA PHE A 213 -10.01 -0.14 -26.52
C PHE A 213 -9.62 -0.76 -25.16
N SER A 214 -10.15 -0.20 -24.07
CA SER A 214 -9.94 -0.69 -22.72
C SER A 214 -11.29 -0.94 -22.06
N PRO A 215 -11.83 -2.17 -22.17
CA PRO A 215 -13.04 -2.59 -21.46
C PRO A 215 -12.98 -2.27 -19.97
N GLU A 216 -11.79 -2.24 -19.37
CA GLU A 216 -11.55 -1.86 -17.98
C GLU A 216 -11.91 -0.39 -17.70
N ILE A 217 -11.59 0.53 -18.61
CA ILE A 217 -12.01 1.93 -18.51
C ILE A 217 -13.53 2.03 -18.62
N ARG A 218 -14.14 1.22 -19.49
CA ARG A 218 -15.61 1.15 -19.59
C ARG A 218 -16.25 0.73 -18.28
N ASP A 219 -15.70 -0.30 -17.63
CA ASP A 219 -16.20 -0.78 -16.34
C ASP A 219 -16.08 0.30 -15.26
N VAL A 220 -14.93 0.98 -15.18
CA VAL A 220 -14.72 2.11 -14.25
C VAL A 220 -15.70 3.25 -14.54
N LEU A 221 -15.91 3.58 -15.80
CA LEU A 221 -16.88 4.60 -16.23
C LEU A 221 -18.32 4.22 -15.89
N ASN A 222 -18.69 2.95 -16.07
CA ASN A 222 -20.02 2.43 -15.76
C ASN A 222 -20.25 2.45 -14.24
N ALA A 223 -19.26 2.01 -13.47
CA ALA A 223 -19.38 1.98 -12.02
C ALA A 223 -19.43 3.38 -11.40
N ALA A 224 -18.68 4.32 -11.96
CA ALA A 224 -18.79 5.74 -11.59
C ALA A 224 -20.16 6.36 -11.93
N GLN A 225 -20.90 5.78 -12.88
CA GLN A 225 -22.26 6.21 -13.21
C GLN A 225 -23.30 5.57 -12.31
N SER A 226 -23.06 4.34 -11.83
CA SER A 226 -24.01 3.59 -11.00
C SER A 226 -23.95 3.97 -9.52
N ASN A 227 -22.82 4.44 -8.97
CA ASN A 227 -22.73 4.84 -7.56
C ASN A 227 -22.07 6.22 -7.36
N ARG A 228 -22.78 7.11 -6.67
CA ARG A 228 -22.21 8.32 -6.09
C ARG A 228 -21.30 7.90 -4.92
N ASN A 229 -19.98 8.04 -5.12
CA ASN A 229 -18.94 8.22 -4.09
C ASN A 229 -18.12 7.02 -3.55
N ASN A 230 -18.31 5.76 -3.99
CA ASN A 230 -17.43 4.67 -3.54
C ASN A 230 -16.90 3.82 -4.71
N LEU A 231 -15.65 4.09 -5.11
CA LEU A 231 -14.91 3.33 -6.12
C LEU A 231 -14.48 1.93 -5.64
N THR A 232 -14.73 1.61 -4.36
CA THR A 232 -14.56 0.27 -3.78
C THR A 232 -15.54 -0.75 -4.35
N ASP A 233 -16.72 -0.29 -4.80
CA ASP A 233 -17.79 -1.18 -5.31
C ASP A 233 -17.48 -1.76 -6.71
N VAL A 234 -16.46 -1.23 -7.40
CA VAL A 234 -16.03 -1.72 -8.72
C VAL A 234 -15.16 -2.98 -8.60
N ILE A 235 -14.67 -3.26 -7.39
CA ILE A 235 -13.60 -4.22 -7.16
C ILE A 235 -14.21 -5.51 -6.64
N ALA A 236 -14.32 -6.51 -7.50
CA ALA A 236 -14.69 -7.86 -7.10
C ALA A 236 -13.49 -8.49 -6.39
N TYR A 237 -13.54 -8.50 -5.06
CA TYR A 237 -12.49 -9.08 -4.24
C TYR A 237 -12.76 -10.56 -3.99
N LYS A 238 -11.69 -11.37 -3.95
CA LYS A 238 -11.77 -12.66 -3.29
C LYS A 238 -12.10 -12.38 -1.82
N PRO A 239 -13.18 -12.98 -1.26
CA PRO A 239 -13.48 -12.83 0.16
C PRO A 239 -12.25 -13.21 0.99
N ALA A 240 -11.99 -12.45 2.05
CA ALA A 240 -10.94 -12.80 3.00
C ALA A 240 -11.21 -14.19 3.59
N ALA A 241 -10.15 -14.89 3.98
CA ALA A 241 -10.32 -16.06 4.83
C ALA A 241 -11.06 -15.64 6.12
N PRO A 242 -12.06 -16.41 6.57
CA PRO A 242 -12.78 -16.09 7.80
C PRO A 242 -11.80 -16.03 8.98
N ALA A 243 -12.02 -15.07 9.89
CA ALA A 243 -11.33 -15.05 11.16
C ALA A 243 -11.73 -16.30 11.96
N ASN A 244 -10.74 -17.03 12.45
CA ASN A 244 -10.95 -18.18 13.32
C ASN A 244 -9.99 -18.06 14.51
N PRO A 245 -10.48 -17.69 15.71
CA PRO A 245 -9.66 -17.60 16.90
C PRO A 245 -8.84 -18.88 17.13
N GLN A 246 -7.53 -18.75 17.16
CA GLN A 246 -6.59 -19.83 17.42
C GLN A 246 -6.34 -19.90 18.92
N HIS A 247 -7.22 -20.62 19.63
CA HIS A 247 -7.13 -20.75 21.08
C HIS A 247 -5.75 -21.23 21.55
N GLY A 248 -5.18 -20.54 22.55
CA GLY A 248 -3.85 -20.84 23.07
C GLY A 248 -2.68 -20.33 22.22
N SER A 249 -2.92 -19.59 21.13
CA SER A 249 -1.85 -18.98 20.33
C SER A 249 -1.13 -17.84 21.05
N TYR A 250 -1.74 -17.25 22.08
CA TYR A 250 -1.20 -16.11 22.80
C TYR A 250 0.00 -16.53 23.66
N ASN A 251 1.19 -16.13 23.22
CA ASN A 251 2.43 -16.33 23.96
C ASN A 251 3.45 -15.21 23.68
N PRO A 252 3.30 -14.03 24.30
CA PRO A 252 4.16 -12.89 24.04
C PRO A 252 5.62 -13.15 24.30
N THR A 253 5.93 -13.96 25.31
CA THR A 253 7.31 -14.15 25.73
C THR A 253 8.10 -15.06 24.80
N LYS A 254 7.40 -16.00 24.14
CA LYS A 254 7.94 -16.82 23.06
C LYS A 254 7.99 -16.06 21.73
N ASN A 255 6.91 -15.35 21.40
CA ASN A 255 6.70 -14.83 20.04
C ASN A 255 7.17 -13.39 19.86
N GLY A 256 7.34 -12.62 20.94
CA GLY A 256 7.67 -11.19 20.87
C GLY A 256 6.51 -10.32 20.39
N VAL A 257 5.28 -10.82 20.49
CA VAL A 257 4.04 -10.23 19.99
C VAL A 257 2.98 -10.28 21.08
N ALA A 258 2.36 -9.15 21.38
CA ALA A 258 1.21 -9.08 22.28
C ALA A 258 0.18 -8.13 21.69
N TYR A 259 -0.93 -8.67 21.20
CA TYR A 259 -2.08 -7.91 20.74
C TYR A 259 -3.31 -8.30 21.53
N TYR A 260 -4.23 -7.36 21.71
CA TYR A 260 -5.46 -7.51 22.49
C TYR A 260 -6.67 -7.02 21.69
N PHE A 261 -6.66 -7.30 20.38
CA PHE A 261 -7.82 -7.21 19.50
C PHE A 261 -8.85 -8.32 19.75
N THR A 262 -8.56 -9.21 20.70
CA THR A 262 -9.50 -10.14 21.30
C THR A 262 -9.29 -10.13 22.81
N PRO A 263 -10.26 -10.62 23.61
CA PRO A 263 -10.15 -10.63 25.07
C PRO A 263 -8.89 -11.33 25.59
N PHE A 264 -8.39 -12.35 24.86
CA PHE A 264 -7.25 -13.17 25.26
C PHE A 264 -6.01 -13.00 24.36
N GLY A 265 -6.07 -12.08 23.39
CA GLY A 265 -4.97 -11.82 22.46
C GLY A 265 -4.67 -12.95 21.47
N GLU A 266 -5.69 -13.75 21.17
CA GLU A 266 -5.62 -14.88 20.25
C GLU A 266 -5.45 -14.41 18.81
N LYS A 267 -4.64 -15.16 18.06
CA LYS A 267 -4.44 -14.98 16.62
C LYS A 267 -5.72 -15.42 15.90
N GLN A 268 -6.13 -14.68 14.89
CA GLN A 268 -7.33 -14.91 14.10
C GLN A 268 -7.06 -15.66 12.79
N ARG A 269 -5.84 -15.50 12.23
CA ARG A 269 -5.46 -16.09 10.95
C ARG A 269 -3.97 -16.39 10.92
N ASP A 270 -3.58 -17.39 10.15
CA ASP A 270 -2.18 -17.57 9.76
C ASP A 270 -1.82 -16.68 8.58
N LEU A 271 -0.56 -16.24 8.56
CA LEU A 271 -0.06 -15.43 7.45
C LEU A 271 0.18 -16.36 6.24
N PRO A 272 -0.44 -16.10 5.07
CA PRO A 272 -0.23 -16.91 3.89
C PRO A 272 1.17 -16.71 3.32
N LYS A 273 1.63 -17.70 2.56
CA LYS A 273 2.87 -17.60 1.79
C LYS A 273 2.52 -17.10 0.39
N TYR A 274 2.99 -15.92 0.04
CA TYR A 274 2.75 -15.37 -1.29
C TYR A 274 3.87 -15.82 -2.24
N THR A 275 3.53 -16.39 -3.40
CA THR A 275 4.52 -16.68 -4.44
C THR A 275 5.22 -15.38 -4.84
N MET A 276 6.53 -15.41 -4.97
CA MET A 276 7.30 -14.29 -5.52
C MET A 276 7.84 -14.70 -6.88
N ASN A 277 7.50 -13.94 -7.92
CA ASN A 277 8.11 -14.13 -9.23
C ASN A 277 9.45 -13.42 -9.26
N ASP A 278 10.52 -14.11 -8.84
CA ASP A 278 11.87 -13.54 -8.69
C ASP A 278 12.43 -12.95 -10.01
N LYS A 279 11.89 -13.36 -11.16
CA LYS A 279 12.25 -12.83 -12.48
C LYS A 279 11.77 -11.38 -12.71
N ALA A 280 10.87 -10.86 -11.88
CA ALA A 280 10.32 -9.50 -12.01
C ALA A 280 11.12 -8.42 -11.25
N HIS A 281 12.26 -8.78 -10.63
CA HIS A 281 13.18 -7.87 -9.94
C HIS A 281 13.97 -6.90 -10.86
N SER A 282 13.36 -6.48 -11.97
CA SER A 282 13.78 -5.28 -12.69
C SER A 282 13.81 -4.11 -11.70
N LYS A 283 14.99 -3.53 -11.45
CA LYS A 283 15.19 -2.35 -10.58
C LYS A 283 14.49 -1.08 -11.11
N ASN A 284 13.84 -1.15 -12.26
CA ASN A 284 13.12 -0.04 -12.87
C ASN A 284 11.65 -0.10 -12.45
N TYR A 285 11.28 0.74 -11.50
CA TYR A 285 9.88 1.07 -11.24
C TYR A 285 9.36 1.89 -12.45
N ASP A 286 8.75 1.24 -13.43
CA ASP A 286 8.24 1.89 -14.66
C ASP A 286 7.07 2.87 -14.41
N ASP A 287 6.62 2.99 -13.16
CA ASP A 287 5.51 3.83 -12.71
C ASP A 287 6.03 5.10 -12.06
N LEU A 288 6.46 6.05 -12.89
CA LEU A 288 6.45 7.44 -12.46
C LEU A 288 5.13 8.06 -12.92
N PRO A 289 4.40 8.87 -12.15
CA PRO A 289 3.50 9.87 -12.72
C PRO A 289 4.34 10.81 -13.60
N ALA A 290 3.71 11.47 -14.59
CA ALA A 290 4.37 12.48 -15.41
C ALA A 290 4.84 13.72 -14.62
N ARG A 291 4.59 13.77 -13.31
CA ARG A 291 4.99 14.84 -12.41
C ARG A 291 5.81 14.25 -11.27
N ALA A 292 7.07 14.67 -11.17
CA ALA A 292 7.98 14.38 -10.04
C ALA A 292 7.44 14.84 -8.66
N ASN A 293 6.26 15.44 -8.60
CA ASN A 293 5.64 16.00 -7.41
C ASN A 293 4.61 15.08 -6.74
N GLU A 294 4.23 13.98 -7.38
CA GLU A 294 3.15 13.07 -6.92
C GLU A 294 3.68 11.70 -6.44
N GLN A 295 5.01 11.50 -6.48
CA GLN A 295 5.63 10.25 -6.01
C GLN A 295 6.05 10.34 -4.55
N CYS A 296 5.75 9.27 -3.81
CA CYS A 296 6.38 9.03 -2.52
C CYS A 296 7.88 8.80 -2.72
N ASN A 297 8.69 9.80 -2.36
CA ASN A 297 10.15 9.70 -2.42
C ASN A 297 10.75 9.06 -1.15
N LYS A 298 9.92 8.52 -0.26
CA LYS A 298 10.35 7.75 0.92
C LYS A 298 10.78 6.34 0.45
N ILE A 299 11.88 6.28 -0.31
CA ILE A 299 12.53 5.02 -0.66
C ILE A 299 13.58 4.78 0.41
N HIS A 300 13.47 3.64 1.09
CA HIS A 300 14.36 3.28 2.18
C HIS A 300 15.07 1.95 1.88
N PRO A 301 15.94 1.86 0.85
CA PRO A 301 16.74 0.67 0.63
C PRO A 301 17.73 0.45 1.79
N ASP A 302 18.18 1.52 2.43
CA ASP A 302 19.35 1.49 3.32
C ASP A 302 19.06 1.38 4.82
N VAL A 303 17.81 1.59 5.26
CA VAL A 303 17.43 1.41 6.69
C VAL A 303 17.28 -0.07 7.04
N SER A 304 16.97 -0.92 6.05
CA SER A 304 16.88 -2.37 6.20
C SER A 304 18.20 -3.04 6.59
N ARG A 305 19.35 -2.37 6.40
CA ARG A 305 20.68 -2.98 6.56
C ARG A 305 21.44 -2.59 7.83
N LYS A 306 20.97 -1.62 8.62
CA LYS A 306 21.68 -1.17 9.84
C LYS A 306 21.40 -2.01 11.09
N GLY A 307 20.66 -3.11 10.95
CA GLY A 307 20.53 -4.15 11.98
C GLY A 307 20.12 -3.58 13.33
N THR A 308 19.16 -2.66 13.38
CA THR A 308 18.56 -2.18 14.62
C THR A 308 17.16 -2.77 14.77
N THR A 309 16.69 -2.89 16.00
CA THR A 309 15.39 -3.42 16.37
C THR A 309 14.42 -2.27 16.67
N TYR A 310 13.14 -2.44 16.34
CA TYR A 310 12.08 -1.47 16.60
C TYR A 310 10.98 -2.12 17.44
N LEU A 311 10.30 -1.30 18.24
CA LEU A 311 9.05 -1.64 18.89
C LEU A 311 7.92 -1.05 18.06
N PHE A 312 7.07 -1.91 17.52
CA PHE A 312 5.91 -1.52 16.74
C PHE A 312 4.66 -1.54 17.60
N LEU A 313 3.80 -0.54 17.44
CA LEU A 313 2.58 -0.37 18.25
C LEU A 313 1.36 -0.18 17.36
N TRP A 314 0.24 -0.77 17.77
CA TRP A 314 -1.10 -0.37 17.30
C TRP A 314 -1.81 0.41 18.40
N PHE A 315 -2.46 1.50 18.05
CA PHE A 315 -3.25 2.30 18.99
C PHE A 315 -4.43 3.01 18.33
N ASP A 316 -5.43 3.33 19.13
CA ASP A 316 -6.62 4.09 18.74
C ASP A 316 -6.36 5.60 18.84
N PRO A 317 -6.26 6.34 17.73
CA PRO A 317 -6.07 7.78 17.78
C PRO A 317 -7.33 8.54 18.25
N LYS A 318 -8.51 7.92 18.28
CA LYS A 318 -9.77 8.55 18.67
C LYS A 318 -10.03 8.41 20.17
N HIS A 319 -9.68 7.27 20.75
CA HIS A 319 -9.94 6.95 22.16
C HIS A 319 -8.68 7.11 23.02
N TYR A 320 -8.17 8.34 23.12
CA TYR A 320 -7.04 8.74 23.98
C TYR A 320 -5.72 7.97 23.71
N GLY A 321 -5.50 7.47 22.51
CA GLY A 321 -4.28 6.71 22.20
C GLY A 321 -4.27 5.31 22.81
N HIS A 322 -5.44 4.71 23.05
CA HIS A 322 -5.54 3.36 23.62
C HIS A 322 -4.70 2.38 22.82
N CYS A 323 -3.72 1.72 23.46
CA CYS A 323 -2.79 0.83 22.78
C CYS A 323 -3.29 -0.61 22.81
N TYR A 324 -3.59 -1.16 21.64
CA TYR A 324 -4.07 -2.54 21.47
C TYR A 324 -2.95 -3.58 21.49
N GLY A 325 -1.70 -3.14 21.51
CA GLY A 325 -0.58 -4.03 21.62
C GLY A 325 0.61 -3.65 20.77
N PHE A 326 1.55 -4.58 20.71
CA PHE A 326 2.87 -4.35 20.15
C PHE A 326 3.51 -5.63 19.63
N HIS A 327 4.54 -5.46 18.80
CA HIS A 327 5.52 -6.50 18.56
C HIS A 327 6.90 -5.90 18.32
N ILE A 328 7.91 -6.77 18.30
CA ILE A 328 9.28 -6.38 18.03
C ILE A 328 9.58 -6.61 16.54
N ILE A 329 10.05 -5.58 15.84
CA ILE A 329 10.49 -5.68 14.45
C ILE A 329 12.01 -5.91 14.42
N PRO A 330 12.46 -7.07 13.91
CA PRO A 330 13.86 -7.29 13.59
C PRO A 330 14.25 -6.59 12.28
N GLY A 331 14.86 -5.41 12.38
CA GLY A 331 15.32 -4.66 11.20
C GLY A 331 14.59 -3.34 11.04
N SER A 332 14.27 -2.95 9.81
CA SER A 332 13.55 -1.69 9.56
C SER A 332 12.05 -1.91 9.51
N GLU A 333 11.33 -0.99 10.12
CA GLU A 333 9.90 -0.82 9.91
C GLU A 333 9.57 -0.67 8.41
N GLY A 334 8.49 -1.32 7.98
CA GLY A 334 7.91 -1.13 6.65
C GLY A 334 6.47 -1.63 6.60
N ARG A 335 5.95 -1.81 5.39
CA ARG A 335 4.56 -2.24 5.13
C ARG A 335 4.19 -3.65 5.58
N LYS A 336 5.18 -4.52 5.86
CA LYS A 336 4.93 -5.94 6.18
C LYS A 336 4.42 -6.13 7.61
N ASP A 337 4.99 -5.39 8.56
CA ASP A 337 4.65 -5.45 9.98
C ASP A 337 3.21 -5.03 10.29
N PRO A 338 2.70 -3.86 9.83
CA PRO A 338 1.30 -3.49 10.00
C PRO A 338 0.36 -4.45 9.28
N PHE A 339 0.72 -4.94 8.08
CA PHE A 339 -0.10 -5.91 7.35
C PHE A 339 -0.28 -7.19 8.15
N SER A 340 0.85 -7.80 8.54
CA SER A 340 0.85 -9.11 9.20
C SER A 340 0.12 -9.03 10.53
N SER A 341 0.26 -7.91 11.25
CA SER A 341 -0.31 -7.78 12.60
C SER A 341 -1.81 -7.54 12.54
N ALA A 342 -2.26 -6.67 11.64
CA ALA A 342 -3.69 -6.48 11.40
C ALA A 342 -4.33 -7.77 10.88
N TYR A 343 -3.80 -8.37 9.82
CA TYR A 343 -4.40 -9.55 9.20
C TYR A 343 -4.46 -10.77 10.14
N CYS A 344 -3.40 -11.01 10.92
CA CYS A 344 -3.32 -12.16 11.80
C CYS A 344 -4.11 -12.00 13.10
N TYR A 345 -4.44 -10.80 13.57
CA TYR A 345 -5.04 -10.61 14.90
C TYR A 345 -6.36 -9.85 14.93
N LEU A 346 -6.70 -9.09 13.90
CA LEU A 346 -8.01 -8.46 13.82
C LEU A 346 -9.01 -9.40 13.16
N GLU A 347 -10.23 -9.45 13.69
CA GLU A 347 -11.34 -10.14 13.04
C GLU A 347 -11.70 -9.46 11.71
N GLU A 348 -11.81 -8.13 11.73
CA GLU A 348 -12.11 -7.28 10.57
C GLU A 348 -11.02 -6.21 10.42
N ALA A 349 -10.72 -5.79 9.20
CA ALA A 349 -9.85 -4.64 9.01
C ALA A 349 -10.49 -3.37 9.58
N PRO A 350 -9.69 -2.42 10.11
CA PRO A 350 -10.23 -1.15 10.58
C PRO A 350 -10.79 -0.35 9.40
N GLU A 351 -11.76 0.53 9.66
CA GLU A 351 -12.27 1.46 8.65
C GLU A 351 -11.21 2.49 8.24
N GLU A 352 -10.35 2.89 9.18
CA GLU A 352 -9.33 3.91 8.96
C GLU A 352 -7.97 3.46 9.53
N VAL A 353 -6.93 3.50 8.71
CA VAL A 353 -5.54 3.31 9.14
C VAL A 353 -4.74 4.60 8.97
N PHE A 354 -4.06 5.01 10.04
CA PHE A 354 -3.08 6.10 10.02
C PHE A 354 -1.67 5.52 10.10
N TYR A 355 -0.91 5.72 9.03
CA TYR A 355 0.44 5.19 8.94
C TYR A 355 1.37 6.05 8.09
N ASP A 356 2.62 6.08 8.52
CA ASP A 356 3.71 6.85 7.92
C ASP A 356 4.13 6.34 6.55
N PHE A 357 3.67 5.16 6.16
CA PHE A 357 3.85 4.59 4.81
C PHE A 357 2.52 4.17 4.18
N SER A 358 1.40 4.82 4.56
CA SER A 358 0.05 4.47 4.10
C SER A 358 -0.10 4.29 2.59
N CYS A 359 0.63 5.04 1.78
CA CYS A 359 0.54 4.93 0.32
C CYS A 359 1.11 3.61 -0.22
N GLN A 360 2.26 3.17 0.29
CA GLN A 360 2.82 1.87 -0.07
C GLN A 360 2.15 0.72 0.69
N PHE A 361 1.51 1.04 1.81
CA PHE A 361 0.82 0.08 2.66
C PHE A 361 -0.55 -0.32 2.09
N GLU A 362 -1.38 0.64 1.68
CA GLU A 362 -2.64 0.38 0.97
C GLU A 362 -2.41 -0.55 -0.23
N GLU A 363 -1.44 -0.19 -1.07
CA GLU A 363 -1.03 -1.01 -2.21
C GLU A 363 -0.65 -2.42 -1.77
N TYR A 364 0.17 -2.56 -0.72
CA TYR A 364 0.60 -3.86 -0.22
C TYR A 364 -0.54 -4.73 0.31
N CYS A 365 -1.48 -4.11 1.03
CA CYS A 365 -2.66 -4.73 1.60
C CYS A 365 -3.59 -5.29 0.53
N LEU A 366 -3.99 -4.44 -0.43
CA LEU A 366 -5.00 -4.76 -1.42
C LEU A 366 -4.58 -5.83 -2.44
N HIS A 367 -3.28 -6.13 -2.58
CA HIS A 367 -2.88 -7.28 -3.43
C HIS A 367 -2.92 -8.62 -2.74
N ARG A 368 -2.65 -8.58 -1.45
CA ARG A 368 -2.47 -9.80 -0.68
C ARG A 368 -3.82 -10.29 -0.22
N GLU A 369 -4.54 -9.41 0.46
CA GLU A 369 -5.83 -9.71 1.06
C GLU A 369 -6.86 -8.63 0.73
N PRO A 370 -7.17 -8.43 -0.57
CA PRO A 370 -8.10 -7.41 -1.01
C PRO A 370 -9.43 -7.42 -0.24
N GLY A 371 -10.04 -8.60 -0.07
CA GLY A 371 -11.32 -8.73 0.61
C GLY A 371 -11.26 -8.50 2.12
N PHE A 372 -10.06 -8.52 2.72
CA PHE A 372 -9.93 -8.12 4.13
C PHE A 372 -9.88 -6.60 4.25
N TRP A 373 -9.22 -5.93 3.31
CA TRP A 373 -8.94 -4.49 3.33
C TRP A 373 -9.92 -3.64 2.50
N GLU A 374 -10.95 -4.23 1.92
CA GLU A 374 -11.84 -3.60 0.94
C GLU A 374 -12.51 -2.30 1.43
N ASN A 375 -12.81 -2.25 2.73
CA ASN A 375 -13.51 -1.14 3.37
C ASN A 375 -12.56 -0.25 4.20
N THR A 376 -11.25 -0.49 4.10
CA THR A 376 -10.25 0.28 4.84
C THR A 376 -9.74 1.45 4.02
N ARG A 377 -9.71 2.64 4.64
CA ARG A 377 -9.06 3.83 4.09
C ARG A 377 -7.73 4.08 4.78
N PHE A 378 -6.76 4.54 4.01
CA PHE A 378 -5.38 4.73 4.48
C PHE A 378 -4.98 6.21 4.47
N TRP A 379 -4.36 6.65 5.57
CA TRP A 379 -4.01 8.04 5.79
C TRP A 379 -2.57 8.20 6.23
N HIS A 380 -1.92 9.23 5.73
CA HIS A 380 -0.68 9.73 6.29
C HIS A 380 -0.96 10.50 7.58
N ASP A 381 0.00 10.46 8.48
CA ASP A 381 0.07 11.45 9.54
C ASP A 381 0.35 12.86 8.94
N LEU A 382 0.30 13.87 9.79
CA LEU A 382 0.55 15.24 9.34
C LEU A 382 2.03 15.51 9.04
N PHE A 383 2.97 14.81 9.69
CA PHE A 383 4.40 15.06 9.53
C PHE A 383 4.99 14.47 8.26
N HIS A 384 4.42 13.37 7.77
CA HIS A 384 4.81 12.74 6.51
C HIS A 384 4.75 13.72 5.34
N GLY A 385 3.74 14.60 5.31
CA GLY A 385 3.60 15.63 4.28
C GLY A 385 4.63 16.77 4.36
N TYR A 386 5.33 16.94 5.48
CA TYR A 386 6.40 17.94 5.63
C TYR A 386 7.73 17.46 5.07
N SER A 387 8.09 16.19 5.29
CA SER A 387 9.36 15.62 4.83
C SER A 387 9.26 14.88 3.50
N HIS A 388 8.06 14.54 3.04
CA HIS A 388 7.85 13.74 1.83
C HIS A 388 6.71 14.27 0.95
N LYS A 389 6.91 14.19 -0.36
CA LYS A 389 5.84 14.38 -1.34
C LYS A 389 5.04 13.09 -1.43
N CYS A 390 3.73 13.18 -1.36
CA CYS A 390 2.81 12.05 -1.46
C CYS A 390 1.51 12.46 -2.14
N PRO A 391 0.78 11.52 -2.78
CA PRO A 391 -0.51 11.82 -3.38
C PRO A 391 -1.48 12.45 -2.37
N TYR A 392 -2.26 13.43 -2.84
CA TYR A 392 -3.18 14.18 -1.98
C TYR A 392 -4.25 13.29 -1.33
N CYS A 393 -4.62 12.17 -1.95
CA CYS A 393 -5.66 11.27 -1.46
C CYS A 393 -5.37 10.72 -0.05
N TYR A 394 -4.10 10.49 0.29
CA TYR A 394 -3.68 9.95 1.59
C TYR A 394 -3.57 11.01 2.69
N LYS A 395 -3.72 12.31 2.40
CA LYS A 395 -3.56 13.34 3.43
C LYS A 395 -4.73 13.30 4.43
N SER A 396 -4.44 12.99 5.69
CA SER A 396 -5.43 12.99 6.79
C SER A 396 -6.13 14.33 7.01
N GLN A 397 -5.57 15.44 6.53
CA GLN A 397 -6.18 16.78 6.55
C GLN A 397 -7.54 16.86 5.82
N ARG A 398 -7.87 15.85 4.99
CA ARG A 398 -9.16 15.71 4.31
C ARG A 398 -10.30 15.37 5.27
N LEU A 399 -10.01 14.73 6.40
CA LEU A 399 -11.05 14.34 7.35
C LEU A 399 -11.46 15.54 8.21
N ALA A 400 -12.70 16.01 8.01
CA ALA A 400 -13.26 17.15 8.74
C ALA A 400 -13.14 17.04 10.29
N PRO A 401 -13.32 15.87 10.94
CA PRO A 401 -13.18 15.74 12.39
C PRO A 401 -11.74 15.88 12.91
N TYR A 402 -10.73 15.72 12.04
CA TYR A 402 -9.33 15.60 12.45
C TYR A 402 -8.48 16.84 12.16
N LYS A 403 -9.10 17.92 11.66
CA LYS A 403 -8.45 19.25 11.52
C LYS A 403 -8.01 19.85 12.88
N GLY A 404 -8.50 19.31 13.99
CA GLY A 404 -8.36 19.87 15.34
C GLY A 404 -7.22 19.33 16.19
N LEU A 405 -7.26 18.05 16.62
CA LEU A 405 -6.68 17.78 17.95
C LEU A 405 -5.79 16.56 18.21
N ILE A 406 -5.68 15.53 17.36
CA ILE A 406 -4.87 14.35 17.75
C ILE A 406 -3.80 13.96 16.73
N LEU A 407 -4.08 14.02 15.42
CA LEU A 407 -3.11 13.62 14.38
C LEU A 407 -1.86 14.52 14.29
N LYS A 408 -1.88 15.72 14.90
CA LYS A 408 -0.70 16.61 14.99
C LYS A 408 0.41 16.06 15.87
N TYR A 409 0.12 15.05 16.69
CA TYR A 409 1.06 14.56 17.70
C TYR A 409 1.30 13.04 17.63
N VAL A 410 0.46 12.32 16.90
CA VAL A 410 0.42 10.85 16.78
C VAL A 410 1.76 10.21 16.35
N ASN A 411 2.69 10.98 15.77
CA ASN A 411 3.99 10.47 15.32
C ASN A 411 5.24 11.11 15.94
N SER A 412 5.11 12.01 16.93
CA SER A 412 6.26 12.43 17.74
C SER A 412 6.42 11.54 18.97
N SER A 413 6.97 10.33 18.73
CA SER A 413 7.76 9.51 19.65
C SER A 413 7.44 9.60 21.15
N ILE A 414 6.61 8.70 21.71
CA ILE A 414 6.41 8.43 23.16
C ILE A 414 6.04 9.65 24.07
N LEU A 415 6.21 10.88 23.58
CA LEU A 415 5.96 12.15 24.25
C LEU A 415 4.47 12.52 24.23
N LEU A 416 3.65 11.79 23.46
CA LEU A 416 2.20 11.85 23.54
C LEU A 416 1.71 11.62 24.98
N TYR A 417 2.35 10.69 25.71
CA TYR A 417 1.99 10.37 27.08
C TYR A 417 2.30 11.51 28.07
N ARG A 418 3.38 12.26 27.86
CA ARG A 418 3.72 13.40 28.72
C ARG A 418 2.74 14.56 28.59
N LYS A 419 2.09 14.73 27.43
CA LYS A 419 1.06 15.76 27.23
C LYS A 419 -0.36 15.29 27.59
N LEU A 420 -0.68 14.01 27.40
CA LEU A 420 -1.96 13.45 27.85
C LEU A 420 -2.08 13.44 29.39
N ASN A 421 -0.97 13.24 30.13
CA ASN A 421 -0.98 13.40 31.59
C ASN A 421 -1.17 14.85 32.08
N ILE A 422 -0.92 15.88 31.24
CA ILE A 422 -1.23 17.28 31.60
C ILE A 422 -2.74 17.57 31.44
N LEU A 423 -3.47 16.73 30.70
CA LEU A 423 -4.91 16.84 30.47
C LEU A 423 -5.75 15.83 31.28
N LEU A 424 -5.09 15.01 32.10
CA LEU A 424 -5.73 13.98 32.95
C LEU A 424 -5.46 14.19 34.45
N ASP A 425 -4.90 15.34 34.86
CA ASP A 425 -5.12 15.85 36.20
C ASP A 425 -6.35 16.78 36.14
N PRO A 426 -7.38 16.57 36.98
CA PRO A 426 -8.58 17.41 37.01
C PRO A 426 -8.30 18.87 37.33
#